data_AF-A0A0N4U9A7-F1
#
_entry.id   AF-A0A0N4U9A7-F1
#
_cell.length_a   1.000
_cell.length_b   1.000
_cell.length_c   1.000
_cell.angle_alpha   90.00
_cell.angle_beta   90.00
_cell.angle_gamma   90.00
#
_symmetry.space_group_name_H-M   'P 1'
#
loop_
_entity.id
_entity.type
_entity.pdbx_description
1 polymer ?
#
loop_
_entity_poly.entity_id
_entity_poly.type
_entity_poly.pdbx_seq_one_letter_code
_entity_poly.pdbx_strand_id
1 'polypeptide(L)'
;MIRVTAWILRFIKRTCKKTIPWLKSLSVPGGNMSKESNRVAQSQNLTSEEIENWNLFQHRNDKLWRPNSRLEHSELDNESKYPLYLPNKGDLTKLLILHQHDKLYHAGIAHTLFAIRRRFWIPKGRTAIKCTISSCMACKRWRAKPFKLPPMPNLPASRNNMYKGPSQTITLSGFRLCNYQSRSPISFQLCRLMHLQKQIDGITLFQSSPNKWITNNEVQYSYGWWGVKC
;
A
#
# COMPACT_ATOMS: atom_id res chain seq x y z
N MET A 1 -28.99 -17.35 23.76
CA MET A 1 -27.65 -17.02 24.30
C MET A 1 -26.48 -17.68 23.56
N ILE A 2 -26.53 -18.97 23.19
CA ILE A 2 -25.40 -19.73 22.58
C ILE A 2 -24.89 -19.11 21.26
N ARG A 3 -25.75 -18.47 20.45
CA ARG A 3 -25.30 -17.83 19.21
C ARG A 3 -24.40 -16.63 19.48
N VAL A 4 -24.78 -15.76 20.43
CA VAL A 4 -24.01 -14.54 20.74
C VAL A 4 -22.61 -14.89 21.27
N THR A 5 -22.50 -15.90 22.14
CA THR A 5 -21.21 -16.37 22.64
C THR A 5 -20.33 -16.90 21.50
N ALA A 6 -20.89 -17.66 20.55
CA ALA A 6 -20.15 -18.12 19.38
C ALA A 6 -19.66 -16.96 18.49
N TRP A 7 -20.44 -15.89 18.34
CA TRP A 7 -20.04 -14.69 17.59
C TRP A 7 -18.96 -13.89 18.31
N ILE A 8 -19.07 -13.70 19.63
CA ILE A 8 -18.06 -13.04 20.44
C ILE A 8 -16.74 -13.82 20.38
N LEU A 9 -16.77 -15.14 20.53
CA LEU A 9 -15.57 -15.99 20.41
C LEU A 9 -14.97 -15.94 19.00
N ARG A 10 -15.80 -15.97 17.94
CA ARG A 10 -15.33 -15.80 16.56
C ARG A 10 -14.72 -14.43 16.34
N PHE A 11 -15.31 -13.38 16.91
CA PHE A 11 -14.81 -12.01 16.82
C PHE A 11 -13.49 -11.86 17.57
N ILE A 12 -13.39 -12.30 18.81
CA ILE A 12 -12.15 -12.30 19.60
C ILE A 12 -11.05 -13.09 18.88
N LYS A 13 -11.35 -14.27 18.33
CA LYS A 13 -10.40 -15.05 17.51
C LYS A 13 -9.98 -14.30 16.24
N ARG A 14 -10.82 -13.41 15.71
CA ARG A 14 -10.66 -12.70 14.43
C ARG A 14 -10.02 -11.31 14.57
N THR A 15 -10.22 -10.62 15.70
CA THR A 15 -9.71 -9.27 15.96
C THR A 15 -8.49 -9.27 16.84
N CYS A 16 -8.44 -10.13 17.87
CA CYS A 16 -7.20 -10.40 18.53
C CYS A 16 -6.35 -11.15 17.50
N LYS A 17 -5.42 -10.42 16.87
CA LYS A 17 -4.22 -10.94 16.23
C LYS A 17 -3.44 -11.72 17.29
N LYS A 18 -4.00 -12.82 17.81
CA LYS A 18 -3.35 -13.64 18.81
C LYS A 18 -2.15 -14.24 18.11
N THR A 19 -1.05 -13.49 18.10
CA THR A 19 0.27 -14.00 18.37
C THR A 19 0.05 -15.07 19.40
N ILE A 20 0.21 -16.31 18.94
CA ILE A 20 -0.23 -17.47 19.71
C ILE A 20 0.46 -17.33 21.08
N PRO A 21 -0.25 -17.38 22.21
CA PRO A 21 0.37 -17.05 23.50
C PRO A 21 1.62 -17.90 23.79
N TRP A 22 1.62 -19.18 23.39
CA TRP A 22 2.82 -20.03 23.51
C TRP A 22 3.97 -19.59 22.58
N LEU A 23 3.69 -18.81 21.53
CA LEU A 23 4.72 -18.18 20.69
C LEU A 23 5.45 -17.05 21.43
N LYS A 24 4.85 -16.37 22.42
CA LYS A 24 5.63 -15.46 23.29
C LYS A 24 6.72 -16.23 24.04
N SER A 25 6.47 -17.49 24.38
CA SER A 25 7.49 -18.37 24.95
C SER A 25 8.57 -18.79 23.94
N LEU A 26 8.31 -18.73 22.63
CA LEU A 26 9.35 -18.93 21.60
C LEU A 26 9.99 -17.64 21.13
N SER A 27 9.36 -16.48 21.34
CA SER A 27 9.94 -15.18 21.04
C SER A 27 10.94 -14.82 22.13
N VAL A 28 12.02 -15.60 22.22
CA VAL A 28 13.23 -15.16 22.91
C VAL A 28 13.69 -13.89 22.17
N PRO A 29 13.87 -12.75 22.87
CA PRO A 29 14.52 -11.58 22.30
C PRO A 29 15.93 -12.01 21.86
N GLY A 30 16.17 -12.11 20.56
CA GLY A 30 17.36 -12.77 20.02
C GLY A 30 17.08 -13.91 19.04
N GLY A 31 15.81 -14.24 18.76
CA GLY A 31 15.38 -14.94 17.54
C GLY A 31 15.94 -16.35 17.37
N ASN A 32 16.43 -16.97 18.43
CA ASN A 32 16.91 -18.34 18.40
C ASN A 32 15.75 -19.20 18.88
N MET A 33 15.05 -19.83 17.94
CA MET A 33 14.22 -20.98 18.30
C MET A 33 15.07 -21.96 19.10
N SER A 34 14.50 -22.52 20.16
CA SER A 34 15.21 -23.53 20.95
C SER A 34 15.73 -24.62 20.01
N LYS A 35 17.03 -24.91 20.11
CA LYS A 35 17.66 -26.03 19.38
C LYS A 35 16.89 -27.32 19.62
N GLU A 36 16.27 -27.47 20.79
CA GLU A 36 15.43 -28.61 21.14
C GLU A 36 14.15 -28.71 20.30
N SER A 37 13.42 -27.61 20.09
CA SER A 37 12.22 -27.62 19.24
C SER A 37 12.55 -28.02 17.80
N ASN A 38 13.73 -27.62 17.31
CA ASN A 38 14.21 -28.04 16.00
C ASN A 38 14.55 -29.54 15.97
N ARG A 39 15.17 -30.08 17.02
CA ARG A 39 15.45 -31.51 17.13
C ARG A 39 14.17 -32.33 17.07
N VAL A 40 13.15 -31.94 17.83
CA VAL A 40 11.83 -32.60 17.84
C VAL A 40 11.17 -32.53 16.46
N ALA A 41 11.24 -31.39 15.78
CA ALA A 41 10.65 -31.26 14.44
C ALA A 41 11.38 -32.13 13.40
N GLN A 42 12.70 -32.27 13.51
CA GLN A 42 13.51 -33.13 12.64
C GLN A 42 13.24 -34.61 12.93
N SER A 43 13.20 -35.04 14.19
CA SER A 43 13.01 -36.46 14.53
C SER A 43 11.65 -37.01 14.10
N GLN A 44 10.61 -36.18 14.05
CA GLN A 44 9.26 -36.61 13.68
C GLN A 44 9.02 -36.74 12.17
N ASN A 45 9.78 -36.02 11.34
CA ASN A 45 9.46 -35.87 9.91
C ASN A 45 10.59 -36.29 8.97
N LEU A 46 11.83 -36.43 9.45
CA LEU A 46 12.97 -36.72 8.60
C LEU A 46 13.06 -38.22 8.33
N THR A 47 12.97 -38.59 7.05
CA THR A 47 13.10 -40.00 6.60
C THR A 47 14.53 -40.26 6.11
N SER A 48 15.03 -41.51 6.21
CA SER A 48 16.36 -41.89 5.72
C SER A 48 16.59 -41.53 4.24
N GLU A 49 15.57 -41.70 3.40
CA GLU A 49 15.60 -41.31 1.99
C GLU A 49 15.80 -39.80 1.80
N GLU A 50 15.19 -38.97 2.66
CA GLU A 50 15.35 -37.52 2.59
C GLU A 50 16.77 -37.09 2.99
N ILE A 51 17.41 -37.82 3.90
CA ILE A 51 18.79 -37.58 4.34
C ILE A 51 19.75 -37.80 3.17
N GLU A 52 19.61 -38.93 2.47
CA GLU A 52 20.44 -39.26 1.31
C GLU A 52 20.17 -38.29 0.15
N ASN A 53 18.91 -38.08 -0.20
CA ASN A 53 18.54 -37.23 -1.33
C ASN A 53 19.05 -35.78 -1.20
N TRP A 54 19.14 -35.24 0.03
CA TRP A 54 19.62 -33.88 0.28
C TRP A 54 21.05 -33.79 0.83
N ASN A 55 21.77 -34.92 0.91
CA ASN A 55 23.12 -35.00 1.50
C ASN A 55 23.19 -34.28 2.86
N LEU A 56 22.25 -34.60 3.75
CA LEU A 56 22.20 -34.00 5.07
C LEU A 56 23.27 -34.64 5.97
N PHE A 57 23.98 -33.80 6.73
CA PHE A 57 24.92 -34.25 7.76
C PHE A 57 24.47 -33.76 9.13
N GLN A 58 24.83 -34.53 10.16
CA GLN A 58 24.51 -34.16 11.53
C GLN A 58 25.67 -33.36 12.14
N HIS A 59 25.38 -32.16 12.65
CA HIS A 59 26.39 -31.33 13.29
C HIS A 59 26.81 -31.89 14.66
N ARG A 60 28.12 -32.01 14.90
CA ARG A 60 28.73 -32.68 16.07
C ARG A 60 28.18 -32.19 17.42
N ASN A 61 28.01 -30.88 17.58
CA ASN A 61 27.64 -30.28 18.87
C ASN A 61 26.12 -30.37 19.12
N ASP A 62 25.34 -30.12 18.07
CA ASP A 62 23.89 -29.91 18.22
C ASP A 62 23.07 -31.13 17.83
N LYS A 63 23.66 -32.20 17.28
CA LYS A 63 22.93 -33.38 16.77
C LYS A 63 21.78 -33.02 15.81
N LEU A 64 21.89 -31.87 15.15
CA LEU A 64 20.91 -31.32 14.23
C LEU A 64 21.37 -31.54 12.79
N TRP A 65 20.42 -31.85 11.91
CA TRP A 65 20.67 -32.07 10.49
C TRP A 65 20.81 -30.75 9.73
N ARG A 66 21.84 -30.67 8.89
CA ARG A 66 22.15 -29.52 8.02
C ARG A 66 22.52 -30.04 6.63
N PRO A 67 22.16 -29.35 5.53
CA PRO A 67 22.60 -29.72 4.20
C PRO A 67 24.06 -29.30 3.99
N ASN A 68 24.78 -30.06 3.18
CA ASN A 68 26.10 -29.66 2.70
C ASN A 68 26.01 -28.37 1.86
N SER A 69 27.00 -27.51 2.03
CA SER A 69 27.05 -26.19 1.39
C SER A 69 28.23 -26.10 0.44
N ARG A 70 28.03 -25.42 -0.68
CA ARG A 70 29.11 -25.10 -1.63
C ARG A 70 29.88 -23.84 -1.24
N LEU A 71 29.51 -23.21 -0.12
CA LEU A 71 30.07 -21.95 0.37
C LEU A 71 31.02 -22.16 1.55
N GLU A 72 31.59 -23.37 1.70
CA GLU A 72 32.49 -23.74 2.80
C GLU A 72 33.64 -22.74 2.99
N HIS A 73 34.30 -22.37 1.89
CA HIS A 73 35.44 -21.44 1.86
C HIS A 73 35.05 -19.95 1.82
N SER A 74 33.77 -19.60 1.88
CA SER A 74 33.34 -18.19 1.89
C SER A 74 33.63 -17.50 3.23
N GLU A 75 33.57 -16.17 3.30
CA GLU A 75 33.70 -15.42 4.57
C GLU A 75 32.38 -15.35 5.37
N LEU A 76 31.34 -16.04 4.91
CA LEU A 76 30.02 -15.99 5.55
C LEU A 76 30.00 -16.66 6.93
N ASP A 77 29.07 -16.22 7.77
CA ASP A 77 28.80 -16.86 9.06
C ASP A 77 28.53 -18.36 8.89
N ASN A 78 29.03 -19.18 9.82
CA ASN A 78 28.81 -20.63 9.79
C ASN A 78 27.31 -21.01 9.77
N GLU A 79 26.43 -20.20 10.39
CA GLU A 79 24.98 -20.38 10.31
C GLU A 79 24.43 -20.17 8.90
N SER A 80 24.97 -19.21 8.16
CA SER A 80 24.57 -18.90 6.78
C SER A 80 25.17 -19.88 5.79
N LYS A 81 26.41 -20.35 6.03
CA LYS A 81 27.05 -21.40 5.24
C LYS A 81 26.28 -22.71 5.35
N TYR A 82 26.02 -23.15 6.58
CA TYR A 82 25.38 -24.43 6.87
C TYR A 82 24.04 -24.18 7.58
N PRO A 83 22.98 -23.82 6.83
CA PRO A 83 21.68 -23.56 7.41
C PRO A 83 21.07 -24.84 8.02
N LEU A 84 20.15 -24.68 8.96
CA LEU A 84 19.47 -25.78 9.61
C LEU A 84 18.40 -26.40 8.70
N TYR A 85 18.43 -27.71 8.48
CA TYR A 85 17.36 -28.39 7.76
C TYR A 85 16.05 -28.28 8.54
N LEU A 86 14.97 -27.88 7.88
CA LEU A 86 13.64 -27.90 8.48
C LEU A 86 12.63 -28.47 7.48
N PRO A 87 11.87 -29.51 7.86
CA PRO A 87 10.93 -30.16 6.98
C PRO A 87 9.84 -29.19 6.54
N ASN A 88 9.40 -29.27 5.29
CA ASN A 88 8.33 -28.41 4.77
C ASN A 88 6.98 -28.69 5.47
N LYS A 89 6.72 -29.96 5.80
CA LYS A 89 5.44 -30.44 6.32
C LYS A 89 5.32 -30.35 7.85
N GLY A 90 5.81 -29.28 8.48
CA GLY A 90 5.75 -29.08 9.93
C GLY A 90 4.99 -27.81 10.32
N ASP A 91 4.26 -27.86 11.43
CA ASP A 91 3.63 -26.65 11.99
C ASP A 91 4.67 -25.66 12.50
N LEU A 92 5.81 -26.16 13.01
CA LEU A 92 6.96 -25.33 13.38
C LEU A 92 7.47 -24.50 12.19
N THR A 93 7.56 -25.13 11.01
CA THR A 93 7.98 -24.47 9.76
C THR A 93 7.02 -23.37 9.35
N LYS A 94 5.70 -23.63 9.40
CA LYS A 94 4.68 -22.61 9.11
C LYS A 94 4.77 -21.44 10.09
N LEU A 95 4.95 -21.73 11.38
CA LEU A 95 5.07 -20.72 12.43
C LEU A 95 6.34 -19.88 12.26
N LEU A 96 7.47 -20.51 11.97
CA LEU A 96 8.72 -19.83 11.65
C LEU A 96 8.55 -18.90 10.44
N ILE A 97 7.93 -19.37 9.37
CA ILE A 97 7.67 -18.57 8.17
C ILE A 97 6.79 -17.36 8.52
N LEU A 98 5.70 -17.56 9.26
CA LEU A 98 4.80 -16.48 9.67
C LEU A 98 5.52 -15.46 10.56
N HIS A 99 6.32 -15.93 11.52
CA HIS A 99 7.09 -15.07 12.40
C HIS A 99 8.09 -14.23 11.62
N GLN A 100 8.84 -14.84 10.69
CA GLN A 100 9.82 -14.10 9.89
C GLN A 100 9.14 -13.14 8.90
N HIS A 101 7.99 -13.52 8.35
CA HIS A 101 7.18 -12.65 7.50
C HIS A 101 6.63 -11.44 8.26
N ASP A 102 6.16 -11.63 9.49
CA ASP A 102 5.68 -10.55 10.38
C ASP A 102 6.84 -9.64 10.83
N LYS A 103 7.99 -10.24 11.18
CA LYS A 103 9.24 -9.50 11.51
C LYS A 103 9.74 -8.63 10.36
N LEU A 104 9.52 -9.05 9.12
CA LEU A 104 9.83 -8.28 7.91
C LEU A 104 8.66 -7.39 7.46
N TYR A 105 7.73 -7.05 8.36
CA TYR A 105 6.59 -6.17 8.09
C TYR A 105 5.76 -6.60 6.88
N HIS A 106 5.46 -7.89 6.80
CA HIS A 106 4.72 -8.49 5.70
C HIS A 106 5.39 -8.36 4.33
N ALA A 107 6.73 -8.39 4.29
CA ALA A 107 7.49 -8.40 3.04
C ALA A 107 7.07 -9.55 2.09
N GLY A 108 7.37 -9.36 0.81
CA GLY A 108 7.07 -10.33 -0.24
C GLY A 108 7.78 -11.67 -0.05
N ILE A 109 7.30 -12.68 -0.79
CA ILE A 109 7.78 -14.07 -0.72
C ILE A 109 9.30 -14.17 -0.88
N ALA A 110 9.89 -13.40 -1.81
CA ALA A 110 11.32 -13.42 -2.09
C ALA A 110 12.16 -12.94 -0.88
N HIS A 111 11.77 -11.84 -0.25
CA HIS A 111 12.45 -11.32 0.93
C HIS A 111 12.34 -12.26 2.12
N THR A 112 11.15 -12.82 2.37
CA THR A 112 10.97 -13.82 3.44
C THR A 112 11.81 -15.06 3.17
N LEU A 113 11.86 -15.55 1.93
CA LEU A 113 12.70 -16.69 1.55
C LEU A 113 14.19 -16.42 1.78
N PHE A 114 14.68 -15.25 1.38
CA PHE A 114 16.07 -14.87 1.58
C PHE A 114 16.42 -14.81 3.08
N ALA A 115 15.56 -14.17 3.88
CA ALA A 115 15.81 -14.04 5.30
C ALA A 115 15.78 -15.39 6.04
N ILE A 116 14.89 -16.31 5.66
CA ILE A 116 14.87 -17.67 6.19
C ILE A 116 16.13 -18.43 5.80
N ARG A 117 16.57 -18.33 4.53
CA ARG A 117 17.77 -19.02 4.03
C ARG A 117 19.07 -18.66 4.73
N ARG A 118 19.13 -17.53 5.43
CA ARG A 118 20.30 -17.17 6.26
C ARG A 118 20.54 -18.13 7.43
N ARG A 119 19.52 -18.86 7.88
CA ARG A 119 19.62 -19.75 9.05
C ARG A 119 18.96 -21.10 8.87
N PHE A 120 17.96 -21.21 7.99
CA PHE A 120 17.16 -22.41 7.80
C PHE A 120 17.04 -22.75 6.33
N TRP A 121 17.07 -24.04 6.05
CA TRP A 121 16.90 -24.60 4.73
C TRP A 121 15.66 -25.49 4.72
N ILE A 122 14.66 -25.06 3.92
CA ILE A 122 13.37 -25.74 3.82
C ILE A 122 13.24 -26.32 2.41
N PRO A 123 13.05 -27.65 2.26
CA PRO A 123 12.76 -28.28 0.97
C PRO A 123 11.52 -27.66 0.31
N LYS A 124 11.62 -27.30 -0.98
CA LYS A 124 10.55 -26.58 -1.70
C LYS A 124 10.09 -25.31 -0.95
N GLY A 125 11.01 -24.64 -0.25
CA GLY A 125 10.72 -23.53 0.67
C GLY A 125 9.94 -22.38 0.03
N ARG A 126 10.17 -22.06 -1.25
CA ARG A 126 9.38 -21.01 -1.95
C ARG A 126 7.88 -21.35 -1.97
N THR A 127 7.54 -22.59 -2.24
CA THR A 127 6.15 -23.08 -2.26
C THR A 127 5.56 -23.06 -0.85
N ALA A 128 6.31 -23.54 0.15
CA ALA A 128 5.92 -23.52 1.56
C ALA A 128 5.59 -22.09 2.04
N ILE A 129 6.46 -21.13 1.70
CA ILE A 129 6.30 -19.72 2.05
C ILE A 129 5.11 -19.12 1.31
N LYS A 130 4.95 -19.38 0.01
CA LYS A 130 3.79 -18.92 -0.77
C LYS A 130 2.48 -19.38 -0.14
N CYS A 131 2.37 -20.67 0.20
CA CYS A 131 1.18 -21.23 0.85
C CYS A 131 0.94 -20.57 2.22
N THR A 132 1.97 -20.46 3.04
CA THR A 132 1.88 -19.87 4.38
C THR A 132 1.48 -18.39 4.34
N ILE A 133 2.13 -17.56 3.51
CA ILE A 133 1.80 -16.14 3.36
C ILE A 133 0.39 -15.96 2.78
N SER A 134 -0.04 -16.84 1.87
CA SER A 134 -1.41 -16.78 1.35
C SER A 134 -2.47 -16.95 2.45
N SER A 135 -2.13 -17.66 3.54
CA SER A 135 -3.00 -17.82 4.71
C SER A 135 -2.96 -16.62 5.68
N CYS A 136 -1.96 -15.74 5.56
CA CYS A 136 -1.79 -14.59 6.44
C CYS A 136 -2.96 -13.61 6.32
N MET A 137 -3.64 -13.35 7.43
CA MET A 137 -4.85 -12.51 7.45
C MET A 137 -4.56 -11.04 7.17
N ALA A 138 -3.41 -10.51 7.59
CA ALA A 138 -3.00 -9.15 7.28
C ALA A 138 -2.82 -8.96 5.77
N CYS A 139 -2.07 -9.86 5.11
CA CYS A 139 -1.91 -9.84 3.67
C CYS A 139 -3.22 -10.09 2.91
N LYS A 140 -4.09 -10.98 3.40
CA LYS A 140 -5.42 -11.18 2.80
C LYS A 140 -6.27 -9.92 2.85
N ARG A 141 -6.28 -9.22 4.00
CA ARG A 141 -7.02 -7.96 4.16
C ARG A 141 -6.45 -6.87 3.26
N TRP A 142 -5.12 -6.77 3.18
CA TRP A 142 -4.46 -5.79 2.32
C TRP A 142 -4.71 -6.04 0.83
N ARG A 143 -4.82 -7.31 0.42
CA ARG A 143 -5.16 -7.73 -0.95
C ARG A 143 -6.66 -7.76 -1.24
N ALA A 144 -7.51 -7.52 -0.25
CA ALA A 144 -8.94 -7.54 -0.45
C ALA A 144 -9.34 -6.42 -1.41
N LYS A 145 -10.20 -6.73 -2.38
CA LYS A 145 -10.71 -5.72 -3.30
C LYS A 145 -11.56 -4.71 -2.52
N PRO A 146 -11.47 -3.41 -2.84
CA PRO A 146 -12.38 -2.43 -2.28
C PRO A 146 -13.82 -2.78 -2.66
N PHE A 147 -14.77 -2.24 -1.89
CA PHE A 147 -16.19 -2.34 -2.21
C PHE A 147 -16.43 -1.86 -3.65
N LYS A 148 -17.15 -2.65 -4.44
CA LYS A 148 -17.51 -2.25 -5.80
C LYS A 148 -18.51 -1.10 -5.69
N LEU A 149 -18.12 0.07 -6.16
CA LEU A 149 -19.04 1.20 -6.26
C LEU A 149 -20.21 0.80 -7.18
N PRO A 150 -21.45 1.18 -6.83
CA PRO A 150 -22.56 1.02 -7.75
C PRO A 150 -22.27 1.78 -9.05
N PRO A 151 -22.89 1.39 -10.18
CA PRO A 151 -22.81 2.19 -11.40
C PRO A 151 -23.19 3.63 -11.07
N MET A 152 -22.30 4.57 -11.40
CA MET A 152 -22.57 5.98 -11.13
C MET A 152 -23.78 6.43 -11.96
N PRO A 153 -24.74 7.15 -11.37
CA PRO A 153 -25.88 7.64 -12.12
C PRO A 153 -25.42 8.58 -13.22
N ASN A 154 -26.21 8.65 -14.30
CA ASN A 154 -25.97 9.63 -15.36
C ASN A 154 -25.95 11.05 -14.76
N LEU A 155 -24.96 11.84 -15.17
CA LEU A 155 -24.90 13.24 -14.81
C LEU A 155 -26.17 13.95 -15.31
N PRO A 156 -26.75 14.90 -14.54
CA PRO A 156 -27.94 15.63 -14.98
C PRO A 156 -27.65 16.39 -16.28
N ALA A 157 -28.66 16.59 -17.12
CA ALA A 157 -28.49 17.26 -18.40
C ALA A 157 -27.89 18.68 -18.27
N SER A 158 -28.09 19.36 -17.13
CA SER A 158 -27.46 20.66 -16.85
C SER A 158 -25.92 20.62 -16.77
N ARG A 159 -25.33 19.45 -16.49
CA ARG A 159 -23.87 19.22 -16.47
C ARG A 159 -23.31 18.89 -17.85
N ASN A 160 -24.11 18.28 -18.73
CA ASN A 160 -23.65 17.74 -20.01
C ASN A 160 -24.07 18.61 -21.20
N ASN A 161 -25.11 19.42 -21.04
CA ASN A 161 -25.59 20.30 -22.09
C ASN A 161 -24.73 21.57 -22.12
N MET A 162 -24.28 21.93 -23.32
CA MET A 162 -23.71 23.26 -23.55
C MET A 162 -24.77 24.29 -23.18
N TYR A 163 -24.42 25.26 -22.32
CA TYR A 163 -25.36 26.21 -21.75
C TYR A 163 -26.09 26.96 -22.88
N LYS A 164 -27.32 26.55 -23.21
CA LYS A 164 -28.21 27.32 -24.08
C LYS A 164 -28.70 28.48 -23.21
N GLY A 165 -28.00 29.61 -23.29
CA GLY A 165 -28.35 30.81 -22.54
C GLY A 165 -29.85 31.12 -22.68
N PRO A 166 -30.48 31.67 -21.64
CA PRO A 166 -31.91 31.93 -21.65
C PRO A 166 -32.25 32.82 -22.84
N SER A 167 -33.04 32.30 -23.78
CA SER A 167 -33.71 33.09 -24.82
C SER A 167 -34.82 33.92 -24.17
N GLN A 168 -34.48 34.73 -23.17
CA GLN A 168 -35.36 35.77 -22.71
C GLN A 168 -35.09 36.95 -23.62
N THR A 169 -35.90 37.05 -24.67
CA THR A 169 -36.14 38.26 -25.44
C THR A 169 -36.72 39.29 -24.48
N ILE A 170 -35.87 39.91 -23.66
CA ILE A 170 -36.32 40.94 -22.73
C ILE A 170 -36.55 42.19 -23.57
N THR A 171 -37.83 42.47 -23.73
CA THR A 171 -38.42 43.65 -24.37
C THR A 171 -37.81 44.95 -23.86
N LEU A 172 -37.62 45.88 -24.81
CA LEU A 172 -36.87 47.14 -24.83
C LEU A 172 -37.25 48.24 -23.81
N SER A 173 -37.73 47.92 -22.61
CA SER A 173 -38.03 48.94 -21.59
C SER A 173 -37.00 48.92 -20.45
N GLY A 174 -36.01 49.80 -20.54
CA GLY A 174 -35.16 50.15 -19.39
C GLY A 174 -33.72 49.63 -19.50
N PHE A 175 -32.89 50.43 -20.18
CA PHE A 175 -31.44 50.45 -20.15
C PHE A 175 -30.82 49.92 -18.82
N ARG A 176 -30.45 48.65 -18.78
CA ARG A 176 -29.22 48.23 -18.11
C ARG A 176 -28.42 47.46 -19.12
N LEU A 177 -27.35 48.10 -19.59
CA LEU A 177 -26.28 47.48 -20.35
C LEU A 177 -25.92 46.17 -19.64
N CYS A 178 -26.40 45.07 -20.23
CA CYS A 178 -25.97 43.75 -19.87
C CYS A 178 -24.52 43.71 -20.34
N ASN A 179 -23.60 44.03 -19.43
CA ASN A 179 -22.18 43.98 -19.69
C ASN A 179 -21.84 42.52 -20.02
N TYR A 180 -21.81 42.29 -21.32
CA TYR A 180 -21.43 41.11 -22.05
C TYR A 180 -20.00 40.74 -21.66
N GLN A 181 -19.85 40.00 -20.57
CA GLN A 181 -18.56 39.45 -20.17
C GLN A 181 -18.47 38.05 -20.77
N SER A 182 -17.81 37.98 -21.93
CA SER A 182 -17.47 36.76 -22.67
C SER A 182 -17.06 35.64 -21.71
N ARG A 183 -17.84 34.55 -21.66
CA ARG A 183 -17.67 33.44 -20.71
C ARG A 183 -16.82 32.28 -21.25
N SER A 184 -15.93 32.52 -22.21
CA SER A 184 -14.69 31.73 -22.20
C SER A 184 -13.95 32.12 -20.93
N PRO A 185 -13.46 31.17 -20.09
CA PRO A 185 -12.52 31.53 -19.04
C PRO A 185 -11.43 32.35 -19.72
N ILE A 186 -11.36 33.64 -19.39
CA ILE A 186 -10.38 34.54 -19.95
C ILE A 186 -9.06 33.96 -19.49
N SER A 187 -8.39 33.24 -20.39
CA SER A 187 -7.07 32.69 -20.13
C SER A 187 -6.24 33.82 -19.55
N PHE A 188 -5.37 33.50 -18.60
CA PHE A 188 -4.39 34.45 -18.08
C PHE A 188 -3.68 35.21 -19.22
N GLN A 189 -3.48 34.56 -20.37
CA GLN A 189 -2.95 35.18 -21.59
C GLN A 189 -3.87 36.24 -22.20
N LEU A 190 -5.18 36.02 -22.29
CA LEU A 190 -6.11 36.99 -22.85
C LEU A 190 -6.18 38.24 -21.96
N CYS A 191 -6.19 38.08 -20.64
CA CYS A 191 -6.12 39.22 -19.72
C CYS A 191 -4.81 39.99 -19.84
N ARG A 192 -3.68 39.30 -20.02
CA ARG A 192 -2.38 39.94 -20.27
C ARG A 192 -2.40 40.77 -21.56
N LEU A 193 -3.04 40.29 -22.63
CA LEU A 193 -3.19 41.04 -23.89
C LEU A 193 -4.07 42.28 -23.73
N MET A 194 -5.20 42.17 -23.04
CA MET A 194 -6.06 43.34 -22.77
C MET A 194 -5.35 44.41 -21.94
N HIS A 195 -4.48 44.00 -21.01
CA HIS A 195 -3.66 44.94 -20.24
C HIS A 195 -2.65 45.68 -21.12
N LEU A 196 -1.94 44.96 -21.99
CA LEU A 196 -0.99 45.56 -22.94
C LEU A 196 -1.68 46.54 -23.89
N GLN A 197 -2.89 46.21 -24.38
CA GLN A 197 -3.67 47.10 -25.23
C GLN A 197 -4.02 48.41 -24.50
N LYS A 198 -4.45 48.34 -23.24
CA LYS A 198 -4.77 49.54 -22.44
C LYS A 198 -3.55 50.43 -22.18
N GLN A 199 -2.36 49.84 -22.06
CA GLN A 199 -1.11 50.61 -22.00
C GLN A 199 -0.80 51.30 -23.34
N ILE A 200 -1.05 50.64 -24.46
CA ILE A 200 -0.90 51.22 -25.80
C ILE A 200 -1.90 52.38 -26.00
N ASP A 201 -3.14 52.22 -25.53
CA ASP A 201 -4.19 53.24 -25.62
C ASP A 201 -3.99 54.41 -24.63
N GLY A 202 -2.92 54.39 -23.81
CA GLY A 202 -2.58 55.46 -22.87
C GLY A 202 -3.48 55.55 -21.63
N ILE A 203 -4.19 54.47 -21.28
CA ILE A 203 -5.10 54.44 -20.14
C ILE A 203 -4.31 54.21 -18.84
N THR A 204 -4.32 55.18 -17.93
CA THR A 204 -3.65 55.08 -16.62
C THR A 204 -4.45 54.22 -15.64
N LEU A 205 -3.94 53.01 -15.36
CA LEU A 205 -4.54 52.07 -14.39
C LEU A 205 -3.95 52.25 -12.99
N PHE A 206 -4.81 52.36 -11.98
CA PHE A 206 -4.41 52.36 -10.57
C PHE A 206 -4.68 51.00 -9.94
N GLN A 207 -3.68 50.46 -9.25
CA GLN A 207 -3.83 49.19 -8.53
C GLN A 207 -4.48 49.46 -7.16
N SER A 208 -5.77 49.09 -7.02
CA SER A 208 -6.47 49.24 -5.74
C SER A 208 -6.15 48.11 -4.75
N SER A 209 -5.74 46.94 -5.27
CA SER A 209 -5.43 45.75 -4.48
C SER A 209 -4.48 44.86 -5.30
N PRO A 210 -3.76 43.90 -4.69
CA PRO A 210 -2.76 43.08 -5.40
C PRO A 210 -3.28 42.49 -6.71
N ASN A 211 -4.54 42.06 -6.72
CA ASN A 211 -5.16 41.41 -7.86
C ASN A 211 -6.30 42.24 -8.48
N LYS A 212 -6.29 43.57 -8.34
CA LYS A 212 -7.39 44.44 -8.80
C LYS A 212 -6.87 45.80 -9.28
N TRP A 213 -7.21 46.14 -10.53
CA TRP A 213 -6.83 47.39 -11.18
C TRP A 213 -8.09 48.15 -11.62
N ILE A 214 -8.08 49.46 -11.38
CA ILE A 214 -9.21 50.37 -11.59
C ILE A 214 -8.79 51.60 -12.40
N THR A 215 -9.72 52.16 -13.19
CA THR A 215 -9.63 53.49 -13.83
C THR A 215 -10.94 54.21 -13.61
N ASN A 216 -10.91 55.49 -13.25
CA ASN A 216 -12.13 56.32 -13.08
C ASN A 216 -13.23 55.61 -12.26
N ASN A 217 -12.85 54.96 -11.15
CA ASN A 217 -13.71 54.17 -10.26
C ASN A 217 -14.35 52.90 -10.85
N GLU A 218 -13.97 52.47 -12.05
CA GLU A 218 -14.41 51.22 -12.66
C GLU A 218 -13.33 50.13 -12.56
N VAL A 219 -13.75 48.89 -12.24
CA VAL A 219 -12.84 47.73 -12.18
C VAL A 219 -12.52 47.27 -13.59
N GLN A 220 -11.28 47.48 -14.00
CA GLN A 220 -10.80 47.13 -15.32
C GLN A 220 -10.18 45.73 -15.37
N TYR A 221 -9.62 45.27 -14.26
CA TYR A 221 -9.05 43.92 -14.14
C TYR A 221 -9.15 43.41 -12.71
N SER A 222 -9.55 42.15 -12.54
CA SER A 222 -9.41 41.43 -11.28
C SER A 222 -9.21 39.92 -11.44
N TYR A 223 -8.45 39.29 -10.54
CA TYR A 223 -8.29 37.83 -10.49
C TYR A 223 -8.37 37.30 -9.06
N GLY A 224 -9.02 36.15 -8.88
CA GLY A 224 -9.15 35.49 -7.57
C GLY A 224 -10.11 34.30 -7.58
N TRP A 225 -10.50 33.86 -6.38
CA TRP A 225 -11.44 32.74 -6.18
C TRP A 225 -12.79 32.92 -6.89
N TRP A 226 -13.19 34.16 -7.12
CA TRP A 226 -14.41 34.52 -7.85
C TRP A 226 -14.27 34.49 -9.38
N GLY A 227 -13.08 34.12 -9.88
CA GLY A 227 -12.74 34.08 -11.30
C GLY A 227 -11.86 35.25 -11.74
N VAL A 228 -11.59 35.28 -13.03
CA VAL A 228 -10.86 36.35 -13.72
C VAL A 228 -11.88 37.26 -14.40
N LYS A 229 -11.80 38.56 -14.13
CA LYS A 229 -12.55 39.61 -14.84
C LYS A 229 -11.55 40.52 -15.52
N CYS A 230 -11.45 40.39 -16.84
CA CYS A 230 -11.20 41.47 -17.78
C CYS A 230 -12.52 41.69 -18.53
#